data_AF-A0ABD5E5T1-F1
#
_entry.id   AF-A0ABD5E5T1-F1
#
_cell.length_a   1.000
_cell.length_b   1.000
_cell.length_c   1.000
_cell.angle_alpha   90.00
_cell.angle_beta   90.00
_cell.angle_gamma   90.00
#
_symmetry.space_group_name_H-M   'P 1'
#
loop_
_entity.id
_entity.type
_entity.pdbx_description
1 polymer ?
#
loop_
_entity_poly.entity_id
_entity_poly.type
_entity_poly.pdbx_seq_one_letter_code
_entity_poly.pdbx_strand_id
1 'polypeptide(L)'
;MDEELTRDYAALLDRARGTVLPVGDGAGDEIHAAGAGGAPLATRRVKFLHFWGHTSRGEGVDKACLSQWWPAPFTVGAATYATAEHWMMAHKARLFGDVAAENAVLTAPGPAQAKVAGRLVQGFDEATWERERFRIVVEGSVHKFCADPALSAFLLDTGDRVLVEASPLDLIWGIGLAADDPRASRPASWRGQNLLGFALMAARDILGGEG
;
A
#
# COMPACT_ATOMS: atom_id res chain seq x y z
N MET A 1 -4.27 13.19 24.36
CA MET A 1 -4.71 12.06 23.50
C MET A 1 -4.64 12.43 22.03
N ASP A 2 -5.18 13.59 21.59
CA ASP A 2 -5.24 13.94 20.16
C ASP A 2 -3.91 14.43 19.54
N GLU A 3 -3.08 15.17 20.29
CA GLU A 3 -1.73 15.56 19.85
C GLU A 3 -0.77 14.36 19.75
N GLU A 4 -0.92 13.41 20.67
CA GLU A 4 -0.14 12.17 20.72
C GLU A 4 -0.46 11.29 19.51
N LEU A 5 -1.75 11.12 19.19
CA LEU A 5 -2.23 10.43 17.99
C LEU A 5 -1.64 11.02 16.69
N THR A 6 -1.56 12.34 16.61
CA THR A 6 -1.03 13.05 15.45
C THR A 6 0.49 12.84 15.29
N ARG A 7 1.22 12.87 16.41
CA ARG A 7 2.67 12.63 16.44
C ARG A 7 3.03 11.19 16.07
N ASP A 8 2.31 10.22 16.64
CA ASP A 8 2.51 8.80 16.34
C ASP A 8 2.30 8.53 14.85
N TYR A 9 1.30 9.19 14.27
CA TYR A 9 0.98 8.99 12.87
C TYR A 9 1.99 9.65 11.91
N ALA A 10 2.45 10.87 12.21
CA ALA A 10 3.49 11.53 11.42
C ALA A 10 4.79 10.71 11.38
N ALA A 11 5.19 10.13 12.50
CA ALA A 11 6.37 9.25 12.57
C ALA A 11 6.17 7.95 11.78
N LEU A 12 4.96 7.36 11.79
CA LEU A 12 4.65 6.18 10.98
C LEU A 12 4.68 6.47 9.47
N LEU A 13 4.16 7.63 9.06
CA LEU A 13 4.24 8.07 7.67
C LEU A 13 5.68 8.32 7.23
N ASP A 14 6.47 8.99 8.05
CA ASP A 14 7.88 9.25 7.76
C ASP A 14 8.67 7.93 7.60
N ARG A 15 8.44 6.96 8.50
CA ARG A 15 9.01 5.61 8.38
C ARG A 15 8.55 4.90 7.12
N ALA A 16 7.27 4.97 6.77
CA ALA A 16 6.76 4.36 5.54
C ALA A 16 7.37 4.99 4.28
N ARG A 17 7.47 6.33 4.23
CA ARG A 17 8.15 7.06 3.14
C ARG A 17 9.65 6.76 3.07
N GLY A 18 10.29 6.57 4.22
CA GLY A 18 11.70 6.15 4.34
C GLY A 18 11.98 4.69 3.95
N THR A 19 10.95 3.87 3.72
CA THR A 19 11.07 2.46 3.29
C THR A 19 11.08 2.33 1.75
N VAL A 20 11.62 3.34 1.05
CA VAL A 20 11.89 3.44 -0.40
C VAL A 20 10.82 4.12 -1.26
N LEU A 21 11.11 5.36 -1.68
CA LEU A 21 11.10 5.79 -3.08
C LEU A 21 12.38 6.59 -3.37
N PRO A 22 13.28 6.09 -4.23
CA PRO A 22 13.76 6.93 -5.30
C PRO A 22 13.48 6.23 -6.62
N VAL A 23 12.76 6.91 -7.51
CA VAL A 23 12.79 6.59 -8.94
C VAL A 23 12.94 7.91 -9.69
N GLY A 24 14.12 8.14 -10.24
CA GLY A 24 14.40 9.23 -11.17
C GLY A 24 15.79 9.84 -10.99
N ASP A 25 16.79 9.30 -11.70
CA ASP A 25 18.09 9.92 -11.89
C ASP A 25 17.93 11.35 -12.44
N GLY A 26 18.46 12.32 -11.70
CA GLY A 26 18.59 13.71 -12.09
C GLY A 26 19.68 14.35 -11.26
N ALA A 27 20.85 14.54 -11.87
CA ALA A 27 21.98 15.24 -11.28
C ALA A 27 21.58 16.64 -10.78
N GLY A 28 22.05 17.03 -9.60
CA GLY A 28 21.91 18.40 -9.11
C GLY A 28 22.06 18.55 -7.60
N ASP A 29 23.31 18.62 -7.17
CA ASP A 29 23.89 19.38 -6.05
C ASP A 29 23.10 19.82 -4.79
N GLU A 30 23.86 19.69 -3.70
CA GLU A 30 23.96 20.54 -2.51
C GLU A 30 23.00 20.34 -1.31
N ILE A 31 23.66 20.05 -0.20
CA ILE A 31 23.16 19.98 1.16
C ILE A 31 23.23 21.40 1.73
N HIS A 32 22.11 21.96 2.19
CA HIS A 32 22.12 23.09 3.11
C HIS A 32 21.18 22.87 4.29
N ALA A 33 21.78 22.77 5.48
CA ALA A 33 21.10 22.90 6.75
C ALA A 33 20.93 24.39 7.11
N ALA A 34 19.70 24.79 7.48
CA ALA A 34 19.36 25.68 8.59
C ALA A 34 18.04 26.43 8.31
N GLY A 35 17.12 26.41 9.28
CA GLY A 35 15.89 27.19 9.25
C GLY A 35 14.98 26.89 10.44
N ALA A 36 15.41 27.28 11.64
CA ALA A 36 14.55 27.30 12.81
C ALA A 36 13.47 28.39 12.63
N GLY A 37 12.21 27.96 12.48
CA GLY A 37 11.08 28.87 12.28
C GLY A 37 9.75 28.10 12.26
N GLY A 38 9.48 27.30 13.29
CA GLY A 38 8.23 26.55 13.40
C GLY A 38 7.09 27.42 13.89
N ALA A 39 6.23 27.88 12.98
CA ALA A 39 4.86 28.23 13.35
C ALA A 39 4.20 27.02 14.02
N PRO A 40 3.30 27.20 15.01
CA PRO A 40 2.59 26.07 15.60
C PRO A 40 1.86 25.31 14.49
N LEU A 41 2.21 24.04 14.28
CA LEU A 41 1.46 23.15 13.40
C LEU A 41 0.02 23.15 13.92
N ALA A 42 -0.90 23.73 13.14
CA ALA A 42 -2.32 23.65 13.44
C ALA A 42 -2.66 22.16 13.62
N THR A 43 -3.21 21.80 14.77
CA THR A 43 -3.57 20.41 15.12
C THR A 43 -4.70 19.94 14.23
N ARG A 44 -4.35 19.43 13.03
CA ARG A 44 -5.32 18.87 12.09
C ARG A 44 -5.72 17.50 12.59
N ARG A 45 -7.00 17.33 12.94
CA ARG A 45 -7.56 16.05 13.38
C ARG A 45 -7.31 14.97 12.32
N VAL A 46 -6.55 13.94 12.66
CA VAL A 46 -6.31 12.78 11.80
C VAL A 46 -7.63 12.02 11.61
N LYS A 47 -8.01 11.76 10.36
CA LYS A 47 -9.18 10.95 10.00
C LYS A 47 -8.70 9.61 9.47
N PHE A 48 -9.26 8.51 9.97
CA PHE A 48 -8.96 7.16 9.50
C PHE A 48 -10.06 6.64 8.58
N LEU A 49 -9.66 5.90 7.54
CA LEU A 49 -10.54 5.08 6.71
C LEU A 49 -10.12 3.62 6.87
N HIS A 50 -10.86 2.89 7.71
CA HIS A 50 -10.64 1.46 7.91
C HIS A 50 -11.29 0.64 6.81
N PHE A 51 -10.50 -0.22 6.19
CA PHE A 51 -10.95 -1.17 5.17
C PHE A 51 -10.40 -2.56 5.49
N TRP A 52 -11.15 -3.58 5.11
CA TRP A 52 -10.76 -4.99 5.18
C TRP A 52 -11.76 -5.80 4.35
N GLY A 53 -11.27 -6.77 3.59
CA GLY A 53 -12.07 -7.54 2.65
C GLY A 53 -12.19 -6.89 1.27
N HIS A 54 -12.64 -7.67 0.30
CA HIS A 54 -12.67 -7.33 -1.14
C HIS A 54 -14.07 -7.43 -1.76
N THR A 55 -15.10 -7.71 -0.96
CA THR A 55 -16.48 -7.82 -1.42
C THR A 55 -17.18 -6.48 -1.24
N SER A 56 -17.67 -5.91 -2.35
CA SER A 56 -18.50 -4.70 -2.30
C SER A 56 -19.78 -4.95 -1.50
N ARG A 57 -20.26 -3.93 -0.79
CA ARG A 57 -21.53 -3.97 -0.05
C ARG A 57 -22.70 -3.34 -0.80
N GLY A 58 -22.50 -2.91 -2.05
CA GLY A 58 -23.54 -2.28 -2.86
C GLY A 58 -23.19 -2.21 -4.34
N GLU A 59 -23.94 -1.40 -5.08
CA GLU A 59 -23.66 -1.13 -6.48
C GLU A 59 -22.56 -0.06 -6.59
N GLY A 60 -21.45 -0.41 -7.26
CA GLY A 60 -20.35 0.50 -7.54
C GLY A 60 -19.10 0.30 -6.67
N VAL A 61 -18.18 1.28 -6.78
CA VAL A 61 -16.89 1.30 -6.07
C VAL A 61 -17.10 1.72 -4.62
N ASP A 62 -16.63 0.89 -3.69
CA ASP A 62 -16.59 1.20 -2.27
C ASP A 62 -15.18 0.95 -1.70
N LYS A 63 -15.03 1.06 -0.38
CA LYS A 63 -13.73 0.88 0.29
C LYS A 63 -13.11 -0.52 0.10
N ALA A 64 -13.89 -1.53 -0.32
CA ALA A 64 -13.35 -2.85 -0.64
C ALA A 64 -12.41 -2.78 -1.86
N CYS A 65 -12.53 -1.75 -2.70
CA CYS A 65 -11.60 -1.51 -3.80
C CYS A 65 -10.17 -1.21 -3.33
N LEU A 66 -9.95 -0.83 -2.06
CA LEU A 66 -8.61 -0.65 -1.50
C LEU A 66 -7.89 -2.00 -1.29
N SER A 67 -8.62 -3.11 -1.26
CA SER A 67 -8.03 -4.45 -1.14
C SER A 67 -7.23 -4.84 -2.39
N GLN A 68 -6.09 -5.50 -2.19
CA GLN A 68 -5.29 -6.09 -3.27
C GLN A 68 -6.02 -7.24 -3.99
N TRP A 69 -7.11 -7.74 -3.40
CA TRP A 69 -7.92 -8.84 -3.92
C TRP A 69 -9.15 -8.37 -4.70
N TRP A 70 -9.42 -7.07 -4.74
CA TRP A 70 -10.49 -6.52 -5.57
C TRP A 70 -10.21 -6.80 -7.06
N PRO A 71 -11.20 -7.29 -7.83
CA PRO A 71 -11.06 -7.56 -9.26
C PRO A 71 -11.00 -6.24 -10.04
N ALA A 72 -9.78 -5.79 -10.33
CA ALA A 72 -9.50 -4.63 -11.16
C ALA A 72 -8.29 -4.96 -12.05
N PRO A 73 -8.53 -5.56 -13.23
CA PRO A 73 -7.44 -5.98 -14.09
C PRO A 73 -6.69 -4.78 -14.66
N PHE A 74 -5.37 -4.86 -14.73
CA PHE A 74 -4.53 -3.83 -15.34
C PHE A 74 -3.36 -4.46 -16.10
N THR A 75 -2.82 -3.74 -17.07
CA THR A 75 -1.74 -4.22 -17.96
C THR A 75 -0.51 -3.34 -17.84
N VAL A 76 0.66 -3.95 -17.71
CA VAL A 76 1.96 -3.26 -17.67
C VAL A 76 2.93 -4.01 -18.58
N GLY A 77 3.43 -3.32 -19.60
CA GLY A 77 4.18 -3.95 -20.68
C GLY A 77 3.32 -5.01 -21.39
N ALA A 78 3.80 -6.24 -21.43
CA ALA A 78 3.10 -7.36 -22.07
C ALA A 78 2.25 -8.21 -21.11
N ALA A 79 2.27 -7.94 -19.80
CA ALA A 79 1.59 -8.75 -18.80
C ALA A 79 0.31 -8.08 -18.29
N THR A 80 -0.77 -8.83 -18.20
CA THR A 80 -2.02 -8.43 -17.55
C THR A 80 -2.14 -9.11 -16.19
N TYR A 81 -2.51 -8.35 -15.17
CA TYR A 81 -2.69 -8.83 -13.81
C TYR A 81 -4.17 -8.72 -13.46
N ALA A 82 -4.78 -9.83 -13.04
CA ALA A 82 -6.21 -9.84 -12.71
C ALA A 82 -6.53 -9.04 -11.43
N THR A 83 -5.58 -8.97 -10.50
CA THR A 83 -5.65 -8.15 -9.28
C THR A 83 -4.26 -7.64 -8.90
N ALA A 84 -4.18 -6.69 -7.98
CA ALA A 84 -2.89 -6.23 -7.47
C ALA A 84 -2.15 -7.29 -6.62
N GLU A 85 -2.85 -8.30 -6.09
CA GLU A 85 -2.20 -9.51 -5.54
C GLU A 85 -1.41 -10.28 -6.60
N HIS A 86 -1.94 -10.41 -7.82
CA HIS A 86 -1.21 -11.07 -8.93
C HIS A 86 0.07 -10.29 -9.25
N TRP A 87 -0.01 -8.96 -9.30
CA TRP A 87 1.16 -8.10 -9.46
C TRP A 87 2.20 -8.34 -8.36
N MET A 88 1.78 -8.26 -7.10
CA MET A 88 2.68 -8.41 -5.96
C MET A 88 3.41 -9.75 -5.99
N MET A 89 2.70 -10.85 -6.25
CA MET A 89 3.28 -12.19 -6.28
C MET A 89 4.14 -12.45 -7.53
N ALA A 90 3.78 -11.89 -8.69
CA ALA A 90 4.58 -12.02 -9.91
C ALA A 90 5.89 -11.24 -9.80
N HIS A 91 5.85 -10.03 -9.24
CA HIS A 91 7.06 -9.24 -8.98
C HIS A 91 7.93 -9.86 -7.89
N LYS A 92 7.33 -10.49 -6.87
CA LYS A 92 8.07 -11.32 -5.92
C LYS A 92 8.80 -12.46 -6.63
N ALA A 93 8.15 -13.18 -7.53
CA ALA A 93 8.78 -14.26 -8.30
C ALA A 93 9.92 -13.74 -9.19
N ARG A 94 9.72 -12.62 -9.91
CA ARG A 94 10.78 -11.96 -10.69
C ARG A 94 11.99 -11.55 -9.86
N LEU A 95 11.75 -11.00 -8.66
CA LEU A 95 12.81 -10.55 -7.75
C LEU A 95 13.79 -11.69 -7.40
N PHE A 96 13.28 -12.93 -7.33
CA PHE A 96 14.08 -14.12 -7.03
C PHE A 96 14.39 -14.98 -8.25
N GLY A 97 14.10 -14.50 -9.47
CA GLY A 97 14.39 -15.19 -10.72
C GLY A 97 13.55 -16.45 -10.97
N ASP A 98 12.42 -16.61 -10.27
CA ASP A 98 11.55 -17.79 -10.39
C ASP A 98 10.48 -17.59 -11.49
N VAL A 99 10.89 -17.81 -12.74
CA VAL A 99 10.02 -17.68 -13.92
C VAL A 99 8.83 -18.66 -13.87
N ALA A 100 8.99 -19.84 -13.27
CA ALA A 100 7.92 -20.81 -13.16
C ALA A 100 6.82 -20.33 -12.21
N ALA A 101 7.21 -19.81 -11.03
CA ALA A 101 6.28 -19.20 -10.10
C ALA A 101 5.62 -17.94 -10.68
N GLU A 102 6.37 -17.11 -11.41
CA GLU A 102 5.80 -15.94 -12.09
C GLU A 102 4.67 -16.34 -13.05
N ASN A 103 4.92 -17.30 -13.93
CA ASN A 103 3.90 -17.80 -14.85
C ASN A 103 2.70 -18.42 -14.12
N ALA A 104 2.94 -19.18 -13.05
CA ALA A 104 1.88 -19.74 -12.22
C ALA A 104 1.02 -18.64 -11.56
N VAL A 105 1.63 -17.55 -11.10
CA VAL A 105 0.91 -16.38 -10.59
C VAL A 105 0.09 -15.72 -11.69
N LEU A 106 0.68 -15.42 -12.85
CA LEU A 106 0.01 -14.70 -13.93
C LEU A 106 -1.20 -15.45 -14.49
N THR A 107 -1.14 -16.78 -14.49
CA THR A 107 -2.22 -17.67 -14.97
C THR A 107 -3.19 -18.09 -13.88
N ALA A 108 -3.00 -17.65 -12.63
CA ALA A 108 -3.85 -18.03 -11.53
C ALA A 108 -5.30 -17.53 -11.75
N PRO A 109 -6.33 -18.36 -11.44
CA PRO A 109 -7.73 -17.97 -11.65
C PRO A 109 -8.24 -16.93 -10.65
N GLY A 110 -7.46 -16.63 -9.60
CA GLY A 110 -7.88 -15.72 -8.54
C GLY A 110 -6.76 -15.38 -7.57
N PRO A 111 -6.95 -14.34 -6.74
CA PRO A 111 -5.92 -13.83 -5.85
C PRO A 111 -5.48 -14.84 -4.78
N ALA A 112 -6.36 -15.76 -4.38
CA ALA A 112 -6.00 -16.83 -3.44
C ALA A 112 -4.96 -17.79 -4.05
N GLN A 113 -5.15 -18.19 -5.31
CA GLN A 113 -4.22 -19.07 -6.03
C GLN A 113 -2.91 -18.34 -6.36
N ALA A 114 -2.98 -17.07 -6.76
CA ALA A 114 -1.80 -16.22 -6.94
C ALA A 114 -0.95 -16.13 -5.66
N LYS A 115 -1.60 -15.90 -4.51
CA LYS A 115 -0.94 -15.87 -3.20
C LYS A 115 -0.28 -17.20 -2.83
N VAL A 116 -0.93 -18.33 -3.15
CA VAL A 116 -0.33 -19.66 -2.95
C VAL A 116 0.91 -19.83 -3.80
N ALA A 117 0.86 -19.48 -5.09
CA ALA A 117 2.03 -19.55 -5.98
C ALA A 117 3.18 -18.64 -5.49
N GLY A 118 2.88 -17.41 -5.06
CA GLY A 118 3.88 -16.48 -4.52
C GLY A 118 4.50 -16.89 -3.16
N ARG A 119 3.86 -17.80 -2.43
CA ARG A 119 4.44 -18.44 -1.22
C ARG A 119 5.44 -19.54 -1.56
N LEU A 120 5.36 -20.11 -2.76
CA LEU A 120 6.20 -21.22 -3.24
C LEU A 120 7.37 -20.74 -4.10
N VAL A 121 7.61 -19.43 -4.20
CA VAL A 121 8.74 -18.85 -4.92
C VAL A 121 10.06 -19.41 -4.41
N GLN A 122 10.86 -19.95 -5.33
CA GLN A 122 12.19 -20.48 -5.07
C GLN A 122 13.20 -19.35 -4.89
N GLY A 123 14.27 -19.61 -4.14
CA GLY A 123 15.33 -18.62 -3.89
C GLY A 123 14.89 -17.44 -3.01
N PHE A 124 13.75 -17.56 -2.31
CA PHE A 124 13.22 -16.51 -1.45
C PHE A 124 14.19 -16.12 -0.33
N ASP A 125 14.51 -14.83 -0.27
CA ASP A 125 15.25 -14.19 0.82
C ASP A 125 14.36 -13.12 1.47
N GLU A 126 14.07 -13.30 2.76
CA GLU A 126 13.16 -12.40 3.50
C GLU A 126 13.71 -10.98 3.53
N ALA A 127 15.02 -10.80 3.81
CA ALA A 127 15.60 -9.47 3.90
C ALA A 127 15.47 -8.68 2.59
N THR A 128 15.64 -9.35 1.44
CA THR A 128 15.44 -8.75 0.12
C THR A 128 13.99 -8.45 -0.15
N TRP A 129 13.07 -9.35 0.23
CA TRP A 129 11.65 -9.09 0.12
C TRP A 129 11.20 -7.90 0.99
N GLU A 130 11.67 -7.80 2.24
CA GLU A 130 11.31 -6.70 3.13
C GLU A 130 11.74 -5.34 2.59
N ARG A 131 12.91 -5.27 1.92
CA ARG A 131 13.38 -4.03 1.27
C ARG A 131 12.54 -3.64 0.05
N GLU A 132 12.12 -4.61 -0.76
CA GLU A 132 11.47 -4.32 -2.05
C GLU A 132 9.94 -4.30 -2.00
N ARG A 133 9.31 -5.02 -1.06
CA ARG A 133 7.86 -5.27 -1.06
C ARG A 133 7.02 -4.00 -1.07
N PHE A 134 7.47 -2.97 -0.38
CA PHE A 134 6.73 -1.72 -0.27
C PHE A 134 6.63 -1.03 -1.63
N ARG A 135 7.77 -0.77 -2.29
CA ARG A 135 7.83 -0.18 -3.63
C ARG A 135 7.02 -0.98 -4.64
N ILE A 136 7.12 -2.31 -4.61
CA ILE A 136 6.36 -3.21 -5.50
C ILE A 136 4.85 -3.01 -5.32
N VAL A 137 4.35 -2.93 -4.08
CA VAL A 137 2.92 -2.74 -3.82
C VAL A 137 2.45 -1.32 -4.13
N VAL A 138 3.30 -0.30 -3.95
CA VAL A 138 3.03 1.07 -4.40
C VAL A 138 2.84 1.09 -5.92
N GLU A 139 3.80 0.56 -6.68
CA GLU A 139 3.78 0.52 -8.15
C GLU A 139 2.54 -0.22 -8.68
N GLY A 140 2.24 -1.39 -8.11
CA GLY A 140 1.03 -2.15 -8.46
C GLY A 140 -0.26 -1.42 -8.12
N SER A 141 -0.27 -0.67 -7.02
CA SER A 141 -1.42 0.15 -6.64
C SER A 141 -1.59 1.33 -7.61
N VAL A 142 -0.52 2.03 -7.99
CA VAL A 142 -0.57 3.09 -9.00
C VAL A 142 -1.16 2.54 -10.31
N HIS A 143 -0.66 1.41 -10.81
CA HIS A 143 -1.17 0.81 -12.04
C HIS A 143 -2.65 0.40 -11.94
N LYS A 144 -3.05 -0.25 -10.83
CA LYS A 144 -4.43 -0.63 -10.58
C LYS A 144 -5.36 0.58 -10.59
N PHE A 145 -5.02 1.62 -9.84
CA PHE A 145 -5.88 2.79 -9.67
C PHE A 145 -5.86 3.70 -10.90
N CYS A 146 -4.75 3.76 -11.65
CA CYS A 146 -4.67 4.47 -12.93
C CYS A 146 -5.49 3.80 -14.05
N ALA A 147 -5.66 2.47 -14.01
CA ALA A 147 -6.35 1.73 -15.06
C ALA A 147 -7.88 1.93 -15.07
N ASP A 148 -8.47 2.33 -13.93
CA ASP A 148 -9.92 2.55 -13.79
C ASP A 148 -10.19 3.95 -13.21
N PRO A 149 -10.82 4.86 -13.98
CA PRO A 149 -11.13 6.21 -13.51
C PRO A 149 -11.98 6.27 -12.24
N ALA A 150 -12.91 5.32 -12.04
CA ALA A 150 -13.74 5.29 -10.85
C ALA A 150 -12.94 4.87 -9.61
N LEU A 151 -11.99 3.95 -9.76
CA LEU A 151 -11.06 3.61 -8.69
C LEU A 151 -10.12 4.77 -8.39
N SER A 152 -9.54 5.39 -9.42
CA SER A 152 -8.66 6.57 -9.28
C SER A 152 -9.37 7.67 -8.48
N ALA A 153 -10.59 8.03 -8.89
CA ALA A 153 -11.40 9.02 -8.19
C ALA A 153 -11.65 8.62 -6.73
N PHE A 154 -11.98 7.36 -6.45
CA PHE A 154 -12.20 6.90 -5.08
C PHE A 154 -10.93 7.05 -4.21
N LEU A 155 -9.76 6.68 -4.74
CA LEU A 155 -8.50 6.78 -4.00
C LEU A 155 -8.12 8.24 -3.74
N LEU A 156 -8.24 9.12 -4.74
CA LEU A 156 -7.98 10.55 -4.61
C LEU A 156 -8.95 11.20 -3.61
N ASP A 157 -10.24 10.84 -3.67
CA ASP A 157 -11.28 11.33 -2.75
C ASP A 157 -11.04 10.90 -1.30
N THR A 158 -10.15 9.92 -1.04
CA THR A 158 -9.71 9.65 0.34
C THR A 158 -9.07 10.88 0.99
N GLY A 159 -8.54 11.82 0.20
CA GLY A 159 -7.96 13.09 0.66
C GLY A 159 -6.89 12.85 1.71
N ASP A 160 -6.89 13.61 2.80
CA ASP A 160 -5.87 13.45 3.85
C ASP A 160 -6.15 12.28 4.83
N ARG A 161 -7.09 11.39 4.50
CA ARG A 161 -7.40 10.25 5.38
C ARG A 161 -6.25 9.26 5.39
N VAL A 162 -6.02 8.73 6.57
CA VAL A 162 -5.16 7.58 6.82
C VAL A 162 -5.90 6.32 6.36
N LEU A 163 -5.32 5.59 5.42
CA LEU A 163 -5.85 4.30 5.00
C LEU A 163 -5.37 3.23 5.98
N VAL A 164 -6.29 2.45 6.53
CA VAL A 164 -5.99 1.43 7.54
C VAL A 164 -6.54 0.07 7.09
N GLU A 165 -5.64 -0.85 6.74
CA GLU A 165 -5.98 -2.25 6.49
C GLU A 165 -6.26 -2.93 7.84
N ALA A 166 -7.53 -2.92 8.23
CA ALA A 166 -8.05 -3.42 9.50
C ALA A 166 -8.26 -4.95 9.48
N SER A 167 -7.24 -5.66 9.00
CA SER A 167 -7.17 -7.12 9.04
C SER A 167 -6.74 -7.57 10.44
N PRO A 168 -7.54 -8.40 11.14
CA PRO A 168 -7.16 -8.94 12.46
C PRO A 168 -6.07 -10.02 12.38
N LEU A 169 -5.80 -10.54 11.18
CA LEU A 169 -4.91 -11.67 10.94
C LEU A 169 -3.55 -11.28 10.34
N ASP A 170 -3.45 -10.09 9.76
CA ASP A 170 -2.24 -9.63 9.05
C ASP A 170 -1.48 -8.61 9.90
N LEU A 171 -0.22 -8.93 10.23
CA LEU A 171 0.66 -8.06 11.01
C LEU A 171 1.68 -7.29 10.16
N ILE A 172 1.72 -7.55 8.85
CA ILE A 172 2.63 -6.87 7.91
C ILE A 172 1.82 -5.83 7.13
N TRP A 173 0.85 -6.29 6.35
CA TRP A 173 0.04 -5.41 5.51
C TRP A 173 -1.07 -4.73 6.27
N GLY A 174 -1.57 -5.37 7.34
CA GLY A 174 -2.63 -4.85 8.22
C GLY A 174 -2.15 -4.42 9.60
N ILE A 175 -3.10 -3.99 10.44
CA ILE A 175 -2.85 -3.54 11.81
C ILE A 175 -3.00 -4.64 12.89
N GLY A 176 -3.42 -5.84 12.51
CA GLY A 176 -3.68 -6.94 13.46
C GLY A 176 -4.89 -6.74 14.37
N LEU A 177 -5.84 -5.90 13.96
CA LEU A 177 -7.08 -5.57 14.66
C LEU A 177 -8.22 -5.41 13.63
N ALA A 178 -9.45 -5.78 14.02
CA ALA A 178 -10.64 -5.56 13.22
C ALA A 178 -11.06 -4.08 13.21
N ALA A 179 -11.81 -3.65 12.20
CA ALA A 179 -12.19 -2.25 12.02
C ALA A 179 -13.10 -1.70 13.14
N ASP A 180 -13.86 -2.56 13.81
CA ASP A 180 -14.75 -2.22 14.92
C ASP A 180 -14.07 -2.29 16.30
N ASP A 181 -12.80 -2.70 16.36
CA ASP A 181 -12.02 -2.64 17.59
C ASP A 181 -11.70 -1.16 17.92
N PRO A 182 -12.03 -0.65 19.13
CA PRO A 182 -11.73 0.73 19.51
C PRO A 182 -10.24 1.11 19.42
N ARG A 183 -9.34 0.11 19.46
CA ARG A 183 -7.90 0.29 19.30
C ARG A 183 -7.47 0.50 17.85
N ALA A 184 -8.31 0.17 16.86
CA ALA A 184 -7.99 0.32 15.45
C ALA A 184 -7.76 1.78 15.03
N SER A 185 -8.30 2.74 15.79
CA SER A 185 -8.05 4.18 15.59
C SER A 185 -6.91 4.73 16.46
N ARG A 186 -6.10 3.86 17.08
CA ARG A 186 -4.97 4.22 17.95
C ARG A 186 -3.70 3.54 17.41
N PRO A 187 -2.88 4.24 16.61
CA PRO A 187 -1.67 3.65 16.01
C PRO A 187 -0.71 3.02 17.03
N ALA A 188 -0.55 3.62 18.21
CA ALA A 188 0.25 3.03 19.31
C ALA A 188 -0.27 1.67 19.82
N SER A 189 -1.53 1.33 19.53
CA SER A 189 -2.14 0.03 19.88
C SER A 189 -2.14 -0.97 18.72
N TRP A 190 -1.66 -0.59 17.53
CA TRP A 190 -1.57 -1.49 16.40
C TRP A 190 -0.51 -2.56 16.66
N ARG A 191 -0.85 -3.78 16.28
CA ARG A 191 0.05 -4.94 16.41
C ARG A 191 0.80 -5.21 15.11
N GLY A 192 0.25 -4.70 14.00
CA GLY A 192 0.81 -4.82 12.65
C GLY A 192 1.28 -3.49 12.08
N GLN A 193 1.96 -3.57 10.93
CA GLN A 193 2.66 -2.45 10.32
C GLN A 193 1.79 -1.59 9.39
N ASN A 194 0.58 -2.03 9.01
CA ASN A 194 -0.30 -1.32 8.08
C ASN A 194 0.37 -0.95 6.74
N LEU A 195 1.31 -1.76 6.24
CA LEU A 195 2.07 -1.41 5.03
C LEU A 195 1.17 -1.17 3.82
N LEU A 196 0.03 -1.85 3.72
CA LEU A 196 -0.89 -1.67 2.59
C LEU A 196 -1.55 -0.29 2.63
N GLY A 197 -2.01 0.14 3.81
CA GLY A 197 -2.58 1.46 3.98
C GLY A 197 -1.62 2.55 3.56
N PHE A 198 -0.34 2.44 3.96
CA PHE A 198 0.69 3.40 3.57
C PHE A 198 1.05 3.32 2.08
N ALA A 199 1.12 2.13 1.49
CA ALA A 199 1.40 1.97 0.07
C ALA A 199 0.31 2.60 -0.81
N LEU A 200 -0.96 2.48 -0.41
CA LEU A 200 -2.09 3.13 -1.08
C LEU A 200 -2.04 4.65 -0.96
N MET A 201 -1.58 5.18 0.17
CA MET A 201 -1.39 6.62 0.34
C MET A 201 -0.25 7.13 -0.54
N ALA A 202 0.87 6.42 -0.63
CA ALA A 202 1.94 6.77 -1.57
C ALA A 202 1.45 6.73 -3.02
N ALA A 203 0.65 5.72 -3.40
CA ALA A 203 0.04 5.66 -4.72
C ALA A 203 -0.93 6.84 -4.98
N ARG A 204 -1.69 7.26 -3.97
CA ARG A 204 -2.56 8.45 -4.04
C ARG A 204 -1.75 9.71 -4.30
N ASP A 205 -0.67 9.94 -3.56
CA ASP A 205 0.18 11.11 -3.70
C ASP A 205 0.78 11.18 -5.13
N ILE A 206 1.28 10.04 -5.64
CA ILE A 206 1.79 9.90 -7.02
C ILE A 206 0.70 10.25 -8.06
N LEU A 207 -0.51 9.72 -7.90
CA LEU A 207 -1.62 9.98 -8.83
C LEU A 207 -2.16 11.41 -8.73
N GLY A 208 -2.05 12.05 -7.56
CA GLY A 208 -2.43 13.43 -7.32
C GLY A 208 -1.44 14.46 -7.85
N GLY A 209 -0.25 14.04 -8.30
CA GLY A 209 0.83 14.92 -8.74
C GLY A 209 1.62 15.55 -7.60
N GLU A 210 1.54 14.98 -6.39
CA GLU A 210 2.35 15.37 -5.23
C GLU A 210 3.56 14.43 -5.14
N GLY A 211 4.59 14.70 -5.95
CA GLY A 211 5.84 13.94 -6.02
C GLY A 211 7.07 14.83 -6.01
#